data_AF-A0A970NQ89-F1
#
_entry.id   AF-A0A970NQ89-F1
#
_cell.length_a   1.000
_cell.length_b   1.000
_cell.length_c   1.000
_cell.angle_alpha   90.00
_cell.angle_beta   90.00
_cell.angle_gamma   90.00
#
_symmetry.space_group_name_H-M   'P 1'
#
loop_
_entity.id
_entity.type
_entity.pdbx_description
1 polymer ?
#
loop_
_entity_poly.entity_id
_entity_poly.type
_entity_poly.pdbx_seq_one_letter_code
_entity_poly.pdbx_strand_id
1 'polypeptide(L)' 'MFELSKYILQQYSFDETLFGKELRKILMWMGEGKKEEKLKLRNWCEENFGNHYGKTIRRSFRKSLIQA' A
#
# COMPACT_ATOMS: atom_id res chain seq x y z
N MET A 1 6.86 4.71 -9.62
CA MET A 1 5.47 4.75 -9.11
C MET A 1 5.41 5.10 -7.62
N PHE A 2 6.50 4.89 -6.89
CA PHE A 2 6.61 5.15 -5.46
C PHE A 2 6.20 6.56 -5.00
N GLU A 3 6.72 7.62 -5.62
CA GLU A 3 6.38 9.00 -5.22
C GLU A 3 4.89 9.33 -5.37
N LEU A 4 4.30 8.99 -6.54
CA LEU A 4 2.86 9.15 -6.78
C LEU A 4 2.02 8.33 -5.78
N SER A 5 2.48 7.13 -5.43
CA SER A 5 1.81 6.27 -4.45
C SER A 5 1.74 6.93 -3.08
N LYS A 6 2.84 7.55 -2.62
CA LYS A 6 2.88 8.28 -1.36
C LYS A 6 1.90 9.44 -1.35
N TYR A 7 1.91 10.24 -2.42
CA TYR A 7 0.99 11.38 -2.56
C TYR A 7 -0.48 10.94 -2.46
N ILE A 8 -0.88 9.93 -3.24
CA ILE A 8 -2.26 9.40 -3.20
C ILE A 8 -2.59 8.90 -1.79
N LEU A 9 -1.73 8.08 -1.19
CA LEU A 9 -2.02 7.48 0.12
C LEU A 9 -2.14 8.55 1.22
N GLN A 10 -1.37 9.64 1.17
CA GLN A 10 -1.52 10.77 2.09
C GLN A 10 -2.86 11.50 1.91
N GLN A 11 -3.35 11.66 0.68
CA GLN A 11 -4.63 12.33 0.44
C GLN A 11 -5.83 11.49 0.91
N TYR A 12 -5.71 10.16 0.89
CA TYR A 12 -6.79 9.24 1.27
C TYR A 12 -6.61 8.59 2.64
N SER A 13 -5.63 9.02 3.45
CA SER A 13 -5.37 8.46 4.78
C SER A 13 -6.30 8.97 5.89
N PHE A 14 -7.26 9.84 5.59
CA PHE A 14 -8.25 10.30 6.56
C PHE A 14 -9.34 9.25 6.88
N ASP A 15 -9.45 8.20 6.06
CA ASP A 15 -10.39 7.10 6.25
C ASP A 15 -9.70 5.76 5.93
N GLU A 16 -9.79 4.79 6.83
CA GLU A 16 -9.13 3.48 6.68
C GLU A 16 -9.61 2.71 5.44
N THR A 17 -10.91 2.83 5.12
CA THR A 17 -11.52 2.12 3.99
C THR A 17 -11.02 2.69 2.67
N LEU A 18 -10.97 4.02 2.54
CA LEU A 18 -10.42 4.72 1.38
C LEU A 18 -8.92 4.45 1.23
N PHE A 19 -8.15 4.60 2.31
CA PHE A 19 -6.73 4.25 2.33
C PHE A 19 -6.49 2.83 1.80
N GLY A 20 -7.24 1.86 2.33
CA GLY A 20 -7.12 0.47 1.90
C GLY A 20 -7.52 0.25 0.43
N LYS A 21 -8.53 0.96 -0.09
CA LYS A 21 -8.94 0.88 -1.50
C LYS A 21 -7.84 1.39 -2.42
N GLU A 22 -7.29 2.57 -2.12
CA GLU A 22 -6.23 3.17 -2.93
C GLU A 22 -4.92 2.38 -2.83
N LEU A 23 -4.55 1.89 -1.65
CA LEU A 23 -3.38 1.01 -1.48
C LEU A 23 -3.49 -0.23 -2.36
N ARG A 24 -4.66 -0.88 -2.43
CA ARG A 24 -4.86 -2.05 -3.30
C ARG A 24 -4.76 -1.70 -4.79
N LYS A 25 -5.30 -0.55 -5.22
CA LYS A 25 -5.17 -0.09 -6.62
C LYS A 25 -3.72 0.15 -6.99
N ILE A 26 -2.97 0.84 -6.13
CA ILE A 26 -1.54 1.09 -6.32
C ILE A 26 -0.77 -0.23 -6.47
N LEU A 27 -1.02 -1.20 -5.58
CA LEU A 27 -0.37 -2.50 -5.63
C LEU A 27 -0.70 -3.32 -6.88
N MET A 28 -1.91 -3.14 -7.43
CA MET A 28 -2.33 -3.70 -8.71
C MET A 28 -1.59 -3.03 -9.87
N TRP A 29 -1.55 -1.69 -9.91
CA TRP A 29 -0.86 -0.93 -10.96
C TRP A 29 0.66 -1.15 -11.01
N MET A 30 1.27 -1.46 -9.86
CA MET A 30 2.69 -1.81 -9.82
C MET A 30 3.02 -3.14 -10.52
N GLY A 31 2.04 -4.04 -10.68
CA GLY A 31 2.26 -5.35 -11.30
C GLY A 31 3.14 -6.29 -10.48
N GLU A 32 3.35 -7.52 -10.96
CA GLU A 32 4.06 -8.57 -10.21
C GLU A 32 5.59 -8.42 -10.25
N GLY A 33 6.14 -7.83 -11.32
CA GLY A 33 7.58 -7.68 -11.53
C GLY A 33 8.28 -6.66 -10.62
N LYS A 34 7.53 -5.92 -9.79
CA LYS A 34 8.06 -4.81 -8.97
C LYS A 34 8.13 -5.12 -7.47
N LYS A 35 8.65 -6.29 -7.10
CA LYS A 35 8.71 -6.76 -5.71
C LYS A 35 9.46 -5.78 -4.78
N GLU A 36 10.60 -5.24 -5.21
CA GLU A 36 11.39 -4.28 -4.42
C GLU A 36 10.63 -2.97 -4.19
N GLU A 37 10.01 -2.40 -5.23
CA GLU A 37 9.22 -1.16 -5.11
C GLU A 37 8.01 -1.37 -4.18
N LYS A 38 7.35 -2.54 -4.25
CA LYS A 38 6.28 -2.93 -3.33
C LYS A 38 6.78 -3.05 -1.89
N LEU A 39 7.95 -3.65 -1.66
CA LEU A 39 8.52 -3.77 -0.32
C LEU A 39 8.87 -2.38 0.25
N LYS A 40 9.47 -1.51 -0.57
CA LYS A 40 9.75 -0.12 -0.19
C LYS A 40 8.45 0.63 0.18
N LEU A 41 7.39 0.44 -0.60
CA LEU A 41 6.06 1.01 -0.30
C LEU A 41 5.48 0.45 1.00
N ARG A 42 5.63 -0.84 1.26
CA ARG A 42 5.16 -1.47 2.49
C ARG A 42 5.82 -0.84 3.72
N ASN A 43 7.15 -0.76 3.73
CA ASN A 43 7.90 -0.22 4.86
C ASN A 43 7.47 1.23 5.14
N TRP A 44 7.36 2.05 4.09
CA TRP A 44 6.90 3.42 4.22
C TRP A 44 5.46 3.51 4.76
N CYS A 45 4.54 2.63 4.33
CA CYS A 45 3.19 2.59 4.88
C CYS A 45 3.18 2.19 6.36
N GLU A 46 4.00 1.21 6.77
CA GLU A 46 4.11 0.77 8.16
C GLU A 46 4.69 1.88 9.05
N GLU A 47 5.69 2.62 8.59
CA GLU A 47 6.28 3.75 9.30
C GLU A 47 5.31 4.92 9.48
N ASN A 48 4.53 5.27 8.45
CA ASN A 48 3.69 6.47 8.46
C ASN A 48 2.26 6.23 8.97
N PHE A 49 1.72 5.03 8.74
CA PHE A 49 0.32 4.71 9.03
C PHE A 49 0.15 3.42 9.84
N GLY A 50 1.24 2.73 10.23
CA GLY A 50 1.17 1.43 10.90
C GLY A 50 0.42 1.44 12.24
N ASN A 51 0.51 2.55 12.99
CA ASN A 51 -0.17 2.72 14.27
C ASN A 51 -1.70 2.69 14.13
N HIS A 52 -2.24 3.27 13.05
CA HIS A 52 -3.69 3.35 12.81
C HIS A 52 -4.18 2.22 11.89
N TYR A 53 -3.43 1.92 10.82
CA TYR A 53 -3.89 1.07 9.71
C TYR A 53 -3.04 -0.19 9.51
N GLY A 54 -2.25 -0.60 10.51
CA GLY A 54 -1.35 -1.74 10.42
C GLY A 54 -2.03 -3.04 9.93
N LYS A 55 -3.26 -3.30 10.36
CA LYS A 55 -4.05 -4.47 9.91
C LYS A 55 -4.40 -4.36 8.42
N THR A 56 -4.85 -3.19 7.98
CA THR A 56 -5.22 -2.91 6.58
C THR A 56 -4.01 -2.97 5.66
N ILE A 57 -2.85 -2.45 6.10
CA ILE A 57 -1.58 -2.54 5.36
C ILE A 57 -1.18 -4.01 5.17
N ARG A 58 -1.06 -4.78 6.26
CA ARG A 58 -0.67 -6.21 6.18
C ARG A 58 -1.62 -7.02 5.29
N ARG A 59 -2.93 -6.77 5.39
CA ARG A 59 -3.94 -7.45 4.55
C ARG A 59 -3.78 -7.12 3.07
N SER A 60 -3.48 -5.87 2.73
CA SER A 60 -3.36 -5.41 1.35
C SER A 60 -2.12 -6.00 0.67
N PHE A 61 -0.99 -6.05 1.39
CA PHE A 61 0.24 -6.66 0.88
C PHE A 61 0.19 -8.19 0.82
N ARG A 62 -0.51 -8.87 1.75
CA ARG A 62 -0.73 -10.33 1.64
C ARG A 62 -1.42 -10.71 0.33
N LYS A 63 -2.49 -9.99 -0.05
CA LYS A 63 -3.22 -10.29 -1.31
C LYS A 63 -2.41 -9.97 -2.57
N SER A 64 -1.54 -8.95 -2.52
CA SER A 64 -0.70 -8.55 -3.65
C SER A 64 0.49 -9.48 -3.91
N LEU A 65 0.86 -10.30 -2.92
CA LEU A 65 1.99 -11.23 -2.99
C LEU A 65 1.58 -12.69 -3.27
N ILE A 66 0.27 -13.01 -3.29
CA ILE A 66 -0.28 -14.37 -3.49
C ILE A 66 -1.02 -14.47 -4.85
N GLN A 67 -0.63 -13.70 -5.86
CA GLN A 67 -0.95 -14.06 -7.24
C GLN A 67 0.28 -14.81 -7.76
N ALA A 68 0.17 -16.13 -7.75
CA ALA A 68 1.10 -17.11 -8.31
C ALA A 68 0.24 -18.20 -8.96
#